data_AF-A0A521VN37-F1
#
_entry.id   AF-A0A521VN37-F1
#
_cell.length_a   1.000
_cell.length_b   1.000
_cell.length_c   1.000
_cell.angle_alpha   90.00
_cell.angle_beta   90.00
_cell.angle_gamma   90.00
#
_symmetry.space_group_name_H-M   'P 1'
#
loop_
_entity.id
_entity.type
_entity.pdbx_description
1 polymer ?
#
loop_
_entity_poly.entity_id
_entity_poly.type
_entity_poly.pdbx_seq_one_letter_code
_entity_poly.pdbx_strand_id
1 'polypeptide(L)'
;MNELKFDPRGFLYPHQKINLTLNAFEDMFVKGFPQSVTRQRLFENYQIYVRDFRQLLTPVFSQWINGSFVTRKTNPRDIDIVTLIDFQTDLEHEKIIAERFVNRKAIEVYGVDAYTLTVFPEAHRQHVQTKSDLLYWNDWFGRSWSNRTGSRHPKGYVEIQFLEN
;
A
#
# COMPACT_ATOMS: atom_id res chain seq x y z
N MET A 1 -13.43 -19.44 4.28
CA MET A 1 -12.55 -18.33 3.87
C MET A 1 -12.10 -18.60 2.45
N ASN A 2 -12.31 -17.68 1.51
CA ASN A 2 -11.79 -17.85 0.16
C ASN A 2 -10.25 -17.87 0.24
N GLU A 3 -9.65 -18.91 -0.33
CA GLU A 3 -8.20 -19.07 -0.37
C GLU A 3 -7.58 -17.96 -1.22
N LEU A 4 -6.68 -17.18 -0.63
CA LEU A 4 -5.93 -16.16 -1.34
C LEU A 4 -4.99 -16.82 -2.33
N LYS A 5 -5.08 -16.40 -3.60
CA LYS A 5 -4.32 -17.00 -4.69
C LYS A 5 -4.05 -15.99 -5.79
N PHE A 6 -3.30 -16.42 -6.79
CA PHE A 6 -3.09 -15.65 -8.00
C PHE A 6 -3.91 -16.22 -9.15
N ASP A 7 -4.57 -15.37 -9.93
CA ASP A 7 -5.29 -15.77 -11.14
C ASP A 7 -4.32 -16.22 -12.27
N PRO A 8 -4.79 -16.74 -13.42
CA PRO A 8 -3.88 -17.15 -14.50
C PRO A 8 -2.98 -16.04 -15.06
N ARG A 9 -3.31 -14.75 -14.85
CA ARG A 9 -2.49 -13.59 -15.24
C ARG A 9 -1.47 -13.21 -14.16
N GLY A 10 -1.51 -13.87 -13.01
CA GLY A 10 -0.63 -13.60 -11.87
C GLY A 10 -1.13 -12.49 -10.94
N PHE A 11 -2.37 -12.02 -11.10
CA PHE A 11 -2.96 -11.00 -10.23
C PHE A 11 -3.58 -11.62 -8.99
N LEU A 12 -3.51 -10.88 -7.87
CA LEU A 12 -4.10 -11.30 -6.61
C LEU A 12 -5.61 -11.49 -6.75
N TYR A 13 -6.12 -12.61 -6.24
CA TYR A 13 -7.53 -12.99 -6.23
C TYR A 13 -7.98 -13.24 -4.79
N PRO A 14 -9.19 -12.81 -4.38
CA PRO A 14 -10.23 -12.15 -5.19
C PRO A 14 -9.85 -10.74 -5.67
N HIS A 15 -10.47 -10.27 -6.75
CA HIS A 15 -10.18 -8.97 -7.37
C HIS A 15 -10.81 -7.79 -6.61
N GLN A 16 -10.44 -7.66 -5.33
CA GLN A 16 -10.95 -6.66 -4.40
C GLN A 16 -9.86 -6.25 -3.42
N LYS A 17 -10.14 -5.24 -2.59
CA LYS A 17 -9.35 -4.93 -1.40
C LYS A 17 -9.41 -6.11 -0.41
N ILE A 18 -8.25 -6.59 0.03
CA ILE A 18 -8.10 -7.74 0.92
C ILE A 18 -7.42 -7.27 2.20
N ASN A 19 -8.09 -7.46 3.33
CA ASN A 19 -7.52 -7.15 4.64
C ASN A 19 -6.55 -8.23 5.09
N LEU A 20 -5.33 -7.84 5.44
CA LEU A 20 -4.30 -8.71 6.02
C LEU A 20 -3.67 -8.07 7.25
N THR A 21 -3.19 -8.92 8.15
CA THR A 21 -2.20 -8.50 9.15
C THR A 21 -0.83 -8.41 8.51
N LEU A 22 0.10 -7.67 9.12
CA LEU A 22 1.47 -7.59 8.65
C LEU A 22 2.15 -8.97 8.57
N ASN A 23 1.88 -9.85 9.54
CA ASN A 23 2.42 -11.22 9.55
C ASN A 23 1.84 -12.06 8.40
N ALA A 24 0.52 -12.00 8.16
CA ALA A 24 -0.08 -12.73 7.04
C ALA A 24 0.40 -12.20 5.68
N PHE A 25 0.66 -10.89 5.59
CA PHE A 25 1.27 -10.27 4.41
C PHE A 25 2.70 -10.78 4.17
N GLU A 26 3.53 -10.85 5.21
CA GLU A 26 4.88 -11.43 5.12
C GLU A 26 4.84 -12.90 4.70
N ASP A 27 3.98 -13.71 5.34
CA ASP A 27 3.86 -15.13 5.06
C ASP A 27 3.49 -15.37 3.58
N MET A 28 2.52 -14.61 3.05
CA MET A 28 2.05 -14.77 1.68
C MET A 28 3.03 -14.20 0.64
N PHE A 29 3.52 -12.98 0.84
CA PHE A 29 4.24 -12.23 -0.20
C PHE A 29 5.76 -12.25 -0.03
N VAL A 30 6.28 -12.79 1.07
CA VAL A 30 7.73 -12.95 1.28
C VAL A 30 8.06 -14.43 1.40
N LYS A 31 7.56 -15.10 2.44
CA LYS A 31 7.86 -16.53 2.69
C LYS A 31 7.27 -17.44 1.62
N GLY A 32 6.13 -17.06 1.04
CA GLY A 32 5.52 -17.72 -0.13
C GLY A 32 6.34 -17.64 -1.42
N PHE A 33 7.43 -16.87 -1.45
CA PHE A 33 8.32 -16.71 -2.61
C PHE A 33 9.78 -17.02 -2.26
N PRO A 34 10.11 -18.27 -1.87
CA PRO A 34 11.45 -18.63 -1.39
C PRO A 34 12.56 -18.47 -2.43
N GLN A 35 12.22 -18.41 -3.72
CA GLN A 35 13.16 -18.16 -4.82
C GLN A 35 13.37 -16.68 -5.13
N SER A 36 12.65 -15.78 -4.46
CA SER A 36 12.83 -14.35 -4.64
C SER A 36 14.12 -13.87 -4.04
N VAL A 37 14.84 -13.03 -4.78
CA VAL A 37 16.05 -12.36 -4.29
C VAL A 37 15.80 -10.92 -3.87
N THR A 38 14.59 -10.39 -4.08
CA THR A 38 14.24 -8.99 -3.77
C THR A 38 13.21 -8.84 -2.65
N ARG A 39 12.27 -9.77 -2.50
CA ARG A 39 11.11 -9.62 -1.60
C ARG A 39 11.50 -9.43 -0.13
N GLN A 40 12.45 -10.20 0.38
CA GLN A 40 12.90 -10.11 1.77
C GLN A 40 13.43 -8.71 2.08
N ARG A 41 14.40 -8.22 1.29
CA ARG A 41 14.97 -6.87 1.44
C ARG A 41 13.92 -5.77 1.30
N LEU A 42 13.03 -5.88 0.32
CA LEU A 42 11.95 -4.90 0.13
C LEU A 42 10.99 -4.87 1.32
N PHE A 43 10.70 -6.04 1.91
CA PHE A 43 9.85 -6.13 3.08
C PHE A 43 10.54 -5.56 4.34
N GLU A 44 11.82 -5.85 4.57
CA GLU A 44 12.60 -5.26 5.66
C GLU A 44 12.63 -3.73 5.58
N ASN A 45 12.84 -3.20 4.37
CA ASN A 45 12.75 -1.78 4.07
C ASN A 45 11.37 -1.18 4.39
N TYR A 46 10.31 -1.89 4.02
CA TYR A 46 8.94 -1.50 4.36
C TYR A 46 8.65 -1.58 5.87
N GLN A 47 9.21 -2.54 6.60
CA GLN A 47 9.11 -2.59 8.05
C GLN A 47 9.79 -1.39 8.72
N ILE A 48 10.93 -0.95 8.18
CA ILE A 48 11.61 0.28 8.62
C ILE A 48 10.72 1.50 8.34
N TYR A 49 10.12 1.60 7.15
CA TYR A 49 9.15 2.66 6.82
C TYR A 49 8.00 2.69 7.85
N VAL A 50 7.36 1.53 8.11
CA VAL A 50 6.22 1.42 9.04
C VAL A 50 6.63 1.81 10.45
N ARG A 51 7.78 1.33 10.93
CA ARG A 51 8.30 1.67 12.26
C ARG A 51 8.50 3.17 12.40
N ASP A 52 9.19 3.80 11.45
CA ASP A 52 9.50 5.22 11.50
C ASP A 52 8.22 6.06 11.35
N PHE A 53 7.28 5.64 10.50
CA PHE A 53 5.97 6.30 10.36
C PHE A 53 5.21 6.27 11.69
N ARG A 54 5.19 5.12 12.36
CA ARG A 54 4.55 4.96 13.69
C ARG A 54 5.18 5.84 14.75
N GLN A 55 6.51 5.94 14.75
CA GLN A 55 7.26 6.68 15.76
C GLN A 55 7.22 8.20 15.56
N LEU A 56 7.22 8.65 14.30
CA LEU A 56 7.36 10.06 13.96
C LEU A 56 6.02 10.76 13.71
N LEU A 57 4.97 10.02 13.33
CA LEU A 57 3.70 10.60 12.90
C LEU A 57 2.54 10.12 13.76
N THR A 58 2.16 8.83 13.64
CA THR A 58 1.01 8.27 14.37
C THR A 58 1.08 6.75 14.42
N PRO A 59 0.70 6.12 15.55
CA PRO A 59 0.58 4.67 15.62
C PRO A 59 -0.65 4.12 14.89
N VAL A 60 -1.62 4.97 14.55
CA VAL A 60 -2.91 4.59 13.94
C VAL A 60 -2.99 5.06 12.50
N PHE A 61 -3.01 4.13 11.56
CA PHE A 61 -3.20 4.43 10.14
C PHE A 61 -3.57 3.16 9.37
N SER A 62 -3.99 3.32 8.12
CA SER A 62 -4.18 2.19 7.19
C SER A 62 -3.26 2.33 6.00
N GLN A 63 -2.78 1.20 5.47
CA GLN A 63 -1.99 1.19 4.25
C GLN A 63 -2.62 0.28 3.22
N TRP A 64 -2.81 0.82 2.02
CA TRP A 64 -3.11 0.03 0.85
C TRP A 64 -1.81 -0.32 0.16
N ILE A 65 -1.59 -1.60 -0.13
CA ILE A 65 -0.36 -2.12 -0.74
C ILE A 65 -0.70 -2.80 -2.05
N ASN A 66 0.05 -2.46 -3.10
CA ASN A 66 -0.23 -2.95 -4.42
C ASN A 66 1.04 -3.19 -5.26
N GLY A 67 1.02 -2.79 -6.53
CA GLY A 67 2.16 -2.96 -7.41
C GLY A 67 2.41 -4.38 -7.85
N SER A 68 3.67 -4.61 -8.25
CA SER A 68 4.14 -5.94 -8.61
C SER A 68 4.46 -6.83 -7.40
N PHE A 69 4.61 -6.23 -6.21
CA PHE A 69 4.90 -6.95 -4.98
C PHE A 69 3.75 -7.89 -4.58
N VAL A 70 2.49 -7.45 -4.70
CA VAL A 70 1.33 -8.30 -4.38
C VAL A 70 0.86 -9.18 -5.54
N THR A 71 1.73 -9.43 -6.54
CA THR A 71 1.44 -10.32 -7.69
C THR A 71 2.30 -11.57 -7.64
N ARG A 72 2.10 -12.48 -8.60
CA ARG A 72 2.94 -13.68 -8.77
C ARG A 72 4.37 -13.37 -9.26
N LYS A 73 4.72 -12.10 -9.54
CA LYS A 73 6.07 -11.74 -10.00
C LYS A 73 7.11 -12.12 -8.93
N THR A 74 8.04 -13.02 -9.25
CA THR A 74 9.03 -13.51 -8.27
C THR A 74 9.91 -12.38 -7.70
N ASN A 75 10.41 -11.49 -8.55
CA ASN A 75 11.31 -10.40 -8.16
C ASN A 75 10.66 -9.04 -8.48
N PRO A 76 9.82 -8.49 -7.58
CA PRO A 76 9.35 -7.11 -7.68
C PRO A 76 10.52 -6.13 -7.52
N ARG A 77 10.35 -4.91 -8.03
CA ARG A 77 11.39 -3.86 -7.97
C ARG A 77 11.29 -3.03 -6.69
N ASP A 78 10.07 -2.84 -6.23
CA ASP A 78 9.62 -1.92 -5.19
C ASP A 78 8.34 -2.46 -4.52
N ILE A 79 7.85 -1.72 -3.53
CA ILE A 79 6.54 -1.88 -2.90
C ILE A 79 5.79 -0.57 -3.09
N ASP A 80 4.64 -0.64 -3.75
CA ASP A 80 3.74 0.49 -3.95
C ASP A 80 2.74 0.58 -2.77
N ILE A 81 2.73 1.69 -2.05
CA ILE A 81 1.83 1.92 -0.91
C ILE A 81 1.11 3.26 -0.99
N VAL A 82 -0.11 3.28 -0.44
CA VAL A 82 -0.86 4.50 -0.10
C VAL A 82 -1.21 4.43 1.37
N THR A 83 -0.71 5.39 2.16
CA THR A 83 -1.00 5.49 3.58
C THR A 83 -2.15 6.46 3.80
N LEU A 84 -3.25 5.95 4.37
CA LEU A 84 -4.40 6.75 4.78
C LEU A 84 -4.14 7.28 6.18
N ILE A 85 -4.11 8.60 6.31
CA ILE A 85 -3.87 9.33 7.55
C ILE A 85 -5.01 10.26 7.86
N ASP A 86 -5.35 10.44 9.13
CA ASP A 86 -6.35 11.42 9.52
C ASP A 86 -5.86 12.85 9.27
N PHE A 87 -6.81 13.76 9.10
CA PHE A 87 -6.52 15.17 8.82
C PHE A 87 -5.64 15.85 9.88
N GLN A 88 -5.76 15.49 11.16
CA GLN A 88 -4.97 16.14 12.21
C GLN A 88 -3.51 15.72 12.10
N THR A 89 -3.25 14.42 11.94
CA THR A 89 -1.89 13.90 11.73
C THR A 89 -1.24 14.52 10.50
N ASP A 90 -1.97 14.60 9.38
CA ASP A 90 -1.47 15.20 8.13
C ASP A 90 -1.11 16.67 8.31
N LEU A 91 -1.98 17.44 8.97
CA LEU A 91 -1.75 18.86 9.25
C LEU A 91 -0.55 19.10 10.18
N GLU A 92 -0.42 18.32 11.25
CA GLU A 92 0.65 18.48 12.24
C GLU A 92 2.03 18.10 11.68
N HIS A 93 2.08 17.11 10.78
CA HIS A 93 3.33 16.52 10.32
C HIS A 93 3.59 16.68 8.83
N GLU A 94 2.87 17.59 8.15
CA GLU A 94 2.94 17.83 6.69
C GLU A 94 4.39 17.87 6.18
N LYS A 95 5.26 18.63 6.86
CA LYS A 95 6.67 18.76 6.49
C LYS A 95 7.42 17.44 6.56
N ILE A 96 7.26 16.68 7.65
CA ILE A 96 7.94 15.39 7.83
C ILE A 96 7.45 14.38 6.79
N ILE A 97 6.14 14.37 6.52
CA ILE A 97 5.53 13.55 5.47
C ILE A 97 6.17 13.84 4.12
N ALA A 98 6.20 15.12 3.72
CA ALA A 98 6.75 15.55 2.43
C ALA A 98 8.25 15.25 2.27
N GLU A 99 9.03 15.38 3.35
CA GLU A 99 10.49 15.22 3.31
C GLU A 99 10.96 13.77 3.40
N ARG A 100 10.11 12.83 3.85
CA ARG A 100 10.52 11.44 4.13
C ARG A 100 9.60 10.35 3.62
N PHE A 101 8.28 10.55 3.67
CA PHE A 101 7.31 9.45 3.60
C PHE A 101 6.55 9.35 2.28
N VAL A 102 6.82 10.23 1.31
CA VAL A 102 6.14 10.22 0.00
C VAL A 102 7.10 10.34 -1.19
N ASN A 103 6.65 9.87 -2.35
CA ASN A 103 7.29 10.00 -3.65
C ASN A 103 8.78 9.57 -3.63
N ARG A 104 9.62 10.32 -4.36
CA ARG A 104 11.06 10.12 -4.45
C ARG A 104 11.75 10.10 -3.08
N LYS A 105 11.23 10.81 -2.08
CA LYS A 105 11.82 10.82 -0.73
C LYS A 105 11.64 9.49 -0.02
N ALA A 106 10.46 8.88 -0.11
CA ALA A 106 10.25 7.53 0.39
C ALA A 106 11.14 6.50 -0.31
N ILE A 107 11.35 6.64 -1.62
CA ILE A 107 12.26 5.77 -2.38
C ILE A 107 13.71 5.98 -1.94
N GLU A 108 14.16 7.22 -1.75
CA GLU A 108 15.53 7.54 -1.33
C GLU A 108 15.84 7.04 0.09
N VAL A 109 14.90 7.19 1.02
CA VAL A 109 15.10 6.85 2.43
C VAL A 109 14.84 5.37 2.70
N TYR A 110 13.77 4.83 2.12
CA TYR A 110 13.26 3.49 2.45
C TYR A 110 13.26 2.53 1.25
N GLY A 111 13.36 3.01 0.01
CA GLY A 111 13.19 2.16 -1.18
C GLY A 111 11.74 1.69 -1.38
N VAL A 112 10.78 2.48 -0.90
CA VAL A 112 9.34 2.22 -1.01
C VAL A 112 8.70 3.30 -1.87
N ASP A 113 7.84 2.91 -2.82
CA ASP A 113 7.06 3.85 -3.62
C ASP A 113 5.78 4.21 -2.85
N ALA A 114 5.81 5.34 -2.14
CA ALA A 114 4.81 5.67 -1.14
C ALA A 114 4.07 6.97 -1.45
N TYR A 115 2.77 6.96 -1.16
CA TYR A 115 1.88 8.13 -1.22
C TYR A 115 1.08 8.22 0.09
N THR A 116 0.54 9.40 0.37
CA THR A 116 -0.43 9.61 1.46
C THR A 116 -1.79 10.05 0.93
N LEU A 117 -2.83 9.72 1.68
CA LEU A 117 -4.20 10.18 1.47
C LEU A 117 -4.75 10.72 2.77
N THR A 118 -5.17 11.99 2.76
CA THR A 118 -5.75 12.66 3.93
C THR A 118 -7.23 12.32 4.09
N VAL A 119 -7.55 11.73 5.24
CA VAL A 119 -8.91 11.35 5.65
C VAL A 119 -9.49 12.48 6.48
N PHE A 120 -10.34 13.28 5.84
CA PHE A 120 -11.09 14.33 6.49
C PHE A 120 -12.30 13.73 7.25
N PRO A 121 -12.58 14.18 8.49
CA PRO A 121 -13.78 13.79 9.24
C PRO A 121 -15.07 14.08 8.46
N GLU A 122 -16.14 13.30 8.69
CA GLU A 122 -17.40 13.45 7.95
C GLU A 122 -18.00 14.87 8.02
N ALA A 123 -17.85 15.54 9.16
CA ALA A 123 -18.31 16.91 9.38
C ALA A 123 -17.44 17.98 8.69
N HIS A 124 -16.26 17.62 8.18
CA HIS A 124 -15.34 18.58 7.56
C HIS A 124 -15.77 18.88 6.12
N ARG A 125 -15.67 20.15 5.71
CA ARG A 125 -16.08 20.61 4.36
C ARG A 125 -15.38 19.86 3.21
N GLN A 126 -14.17 19.35 3.45
CA GLN A 126 -13.38 18.59 2.48
C GLN A 126 -13.59 17.07 2.56
N HIS A 127 -14.56 16.57 3.34
CA HIS A 127 -14.84 15.12 3.38
C HIS A 127 -15.21 14.53 2.01
N VAL A 128 -15.80 15.33 1.13
CA VAL A 128 -16.04 14.95 -0.27
C VAL A 128 -14.73 14.63 -1.02
N GLN A 129 -13.62 15.30 -0.68
CA GLN A 129 -12.30 15.03 -1.24
C GLN A 129 -11.82 13.63 -0.84
N THR A 130 -11.94 13.26 0.44
CA THR A 130 -11.61 11.90 0.90
C THR A 130 -12.37 10.83 0.11
N LYS A 131 -13.68 11.03 -0.15
CA LYS A 131 -14.46 10.07 -0.96
C LYS A 131 -13.92 9.95 -2.38
N SER A 132 -13.61 11.08 -3.02
CA SER A 132 -13.05 11.12 -4.37
C SER A 132 -11.69 10.44 -4.45
N ASP A 133 -10.80 10.71 -3.50
CA ASP A 133 -9.44 10.15 -3.46
C ASP A 133 -9.48 8.64 -3.21
N LEU A 134 -10.35 8.17 -2.31
CA LEU A 134 -10.55 6.74 -2.07
C LEU A 134 -11.05 6.02 -3.33
N LEU A 135 -11.99 6.62 -4.06
CA LEU A 135 -12.48 6.06 -5.32
C LEU A 135 -11.38 6.03 -6.39
N TYR A 136 -10.60 7.10 -6.52
CA TYR A 136 -9.47 7.18 -7.43
C TYR A 136 -8.47 6.07 -7.15
N TRP A 137 -8.01 5.94 -5.90
CA TRP A 137 -7.03 4.93 -5.53
C TRP A 137 -7.58 3.52 -5.61
N ASN A 138 -8.87 3.31 -5.32
CA ASN A 138 -9.52 2.01 -5.51
C ASN A 138 -9.57 1.61 -7.00
N ASP A 139 -9.84 2.53 -7.92
CA ASP A 139 -9.75 2.23 -9.36
C ASP A 139 -8.31 2.01 -9.83
N TRP A 140 -7.39 2.85 -9.36
CA TRP A 140 -5.97 2.75 -9.68
C TRP A 140 -5.41 1.40 -9.20
N PHE A 141 -5.70 1.02 -7.95
CA PHE A 141 -5.18 -0.20 -7.37
C PHE A 141 -5.92 -1.47 -7.78
N GLY A 142 -7.23 -1.37 -8.02
CA GLY A 142 -8.07 -2.50 -8.42
C GLY A 142 -7.88 -2.96 -9.86
N ARG A 143 -6.99 -2.33 -10.63
CA ARG A 143 -6.80 -2.62 -12.06
C ARG A 143 -5.33 -2.69 -12.46
N SER A 144 -5.03 -3.50 -13.46
CA SER A 144 -3.71 -3.52 -14.10
C SER A 144 -3.44 -2.24 -14.88
N TRP A 145 -2.17 -2.03 -15.23
CA TRP A 145 -1.79 -1.12 -16.30
C TRP A 145 -2.45 -1.55 -17.61
N SER A 146 -2.70 -0.55 -18.46
CA SER A 146 -3.19 -0.79 -19.81
C SER A 146 -2.17 -1.63 -20.57
N ASN A 147 -2.63 -2.75 -21.15
CA ASN A 147 -1.82 -3.50 -22.10
C ASN A 147 -1.76 -2.74 -23.45
N ARG A 148 -1.06 -3.33 -24.45
CA ARG A 148 -0.94 -2.77 -25.81
C ARG A 148 -2.29 -2.51 -26.50
N THR A 149 -3.36 -3.17 -26.07
CA THR A 149 -4.70 -3.06 -26.66
C THR A 149 -5.61 -2.11 -25.88
N GLY A 150 -5.08 -1.33 -24.94
CA GLY A 150 -5.88 -0.42 -24.11
C GLY A 150 -6.61 -1.09 -22.94
N SER A 151 -6.48 -2.41 -22.79
CA SER A 151 -7.27 -3.19 -21.83
C SER A 151 -6.62 -3.19 -20.45
N ARG A 152 -7.42 -2.94 -19.42
CA ARG A 152 -7.06 -3.08 -18.00
C ARG A 152 -7.81 -4.28 -17.42
N HIS A 153 -7.12 -5.11 -16.65
CA HIS A 153 -7.72 -6.26 -16.00
C HIS A 153 -7.93 -5.99 -14.51
N PRO A 154 -9.03 -6.48 -13.91
CA PRO A 154 -9.24 -6.38 -12.48
C PRO A 154 -8.15 -7.16 -11.71
N LYS A 155 -7.75 -6.63 -10.56
CA LYS A 155 -6.81 -7.27 -9.64
C LYS A 155 -7.12 -6.92 -8.20
N GLY A 156 -6.78 -7.81 -7.28
CA GLY A 156 -6.83 -7.54 -5.85
C GLY A 156 -5.62 -6.72 -5.39
N TYR A 157 -5.78 -6.07 -4.25
CA TYR A 157 -4.71 -5.38 -3.54
C TYR A 157 -4.94 -5.53 -2.03
N VAL A 158 -3.92 -5.23 -1.23
CA VAL A 158 -3.96 -5.49 0.22
C VAL A 158 -4.25 -4.21 0.99
N GLU A 159 -4.99 -4.32 2.08
CA GLU A 159 -5.08 -3.31 3.13
C GLU A 159 -4.53 -3.89 4.45
N ILE A 160 -3.66 -3.14 5.11
CA ILE A 160 -3.18 -3.44 6.46
C ILE A 160 -3.58 -2.27 7.35
N GLN A 161 -4.22 -2.59 8.48
CA GLN A 161 -4.59 -1.61 9.50
C GLN A 161 -3.59 -1.68 10.66
N PHE A 162 -3.04 -0.53 11.02
CA PHE A 162 -2.19 -0.35 12.20
C PHE A 162 -3.01 0.40 13.25
N LEU A 163 -3.09 -0.18 14.43
CA LEU A 163 -3.86 0.34 15.56
C LEU A 163 -2.90 0.73 16.69
N GLU A 164 -3.40 1.47 17.69
CA GLU A 164 -2.66 1.71 18.93
C GLU A 164 -2.27 0.34 19.52
N ASN A 165 -0.98 0.17 19.80
CA ASN A 165 -0.49 -1.03 20.48
C ASN A 165 -0.74 -0.90 21.98
#